data_AF-A0AAD5GXI4-F1
#
_entry.id   AF-A0AAD5GXI4-F1
#
_cell.length_a   1.000
_cell.length_b   1.000
_cell.length_c   1.000
_cell.angle_alpha   90.00
_cell.angle_beta   90.00
_cell.angle_gamma   90.00
#
_symmetry.space_group_name_H-M   'P 1'
#
loop_
_entity.id
_entity.type
_entity.pdbx_description
1 polymer ?
#
loop_
_entity_poly.entity_id
_entity_poly.type
_entity_poly.pdbx_seq_one_letter_code
_entity_poly.pdbx_strand_id
1 'polypeptide(L)'
;MWGNIDVVVNVAATTNFDERYDIALALNTFGAKNVLNFASQCVKIKLLLHVSTAYVSGETPGLILETPYHMGMALNGAHGLDINTEKKIIEERLKELSYDETSTDKSITLAMKDLGIERANKFGWPNTYVFTKALGEMILGHMKGDMPLVILRPTIITSTYKEPFSGWIEGI
;
A
#
# COMPACT_ATOMS: atom_id res chain seq x y z
N MET A 1 -22.57 5.15 14.51
CA MET A 1 -22.09 4.54 13.24
C MET A 1 -21.54 3.13 13.46
N TRP A 2 -20.73 2.87 14.50
CA TRP A 2 -19.98 1.62 14.66
C TRP A 2 -20.76 0.39 15.19
N GLY A 3 -21.99 0.58 15.68
CA GLY A 3 -22.75 -0.48 16.35
C GLY A 3 -23.39 -1.55 15.45
N ASN A 4 -23.38 -1.35 14.13
CA ASN A 4 -24.08 -2.20 13.15
C ASN A 4 -23.22 -2.54 11.92
N ILE A 5 -21.89 -2.54 12.07
CA ILE A 5 -20.97 -2.91 11.00
C ILE A 5 -20.44 -4.31 11.27
N ASP A 6 -20.81 -5.26 10.40
CA ASP A 6 -20.32 -6.65 10.44
C ASP A 6 -19.04 -6.84 9.61
N VAL A 7 -18.88 -6.11 8.51
CA VAL A 7 -17.75 -6.27 7.59
C VAL A 7 -17.25 -4.90 7.12
N VAL A 8 -15.93 -4.74 7.10
CA VAL A 8 -15.25 -3.61 6.46
C VAL A 8 -14.44 -4.14 5.29
N VAL A 9 -14.63 -3.55 4.11
CA VAL A 9 -13.90 -3.90 2.89
C VAL A 9 -13.04 -2.69 2.49
N ASN A 10 -11.73 -2.80 2.67
CA ASN A 10 -10.77 -1.76 2.31
C ASN A 10 -10.22 -1.99 0.90
N VAL A 11 -10.77 -1.26 -0.07
CA VAL A 11 -10.33 -1.26 -1.48
C VAL A 11 -9.63 0.06 -1.86
N ALA A 12 -9.69 1.08 -1.01
CA ALA A 12 -9.12 2.38 -1.30
C ALA A 12 -7.58 2.30 -1.36
N ALA A 13 -7.02 2.71 -2.50
CA ALA A 13 -5.59 2.74 -2.76
C ALA A 13 -5.31 3.69 -3.92
N THR A 14 -4.10 4.25 -3.99
CA THR A 14 -3.56 4.69 -5.27
C THR A 14 -2.95 3.48 -5.98
N THR A 15 -3.28 3.30 -7.25
CA THR A 15 -2.77 2.22 -8.12
C THR A 15 -1.71 2.70 -9.10
N ASN A 16 -1.32 3.98 -9.05
CA ASN A 16 -0.29 4.52 -9.91
C ASN A 16 1.11 4.02 -9.46
N PHE A 17 1.82 3.35 -10.38
CA PHE A 17 3.14 2.75 -10.12
C PHE A 17 4.23 3.78 -9.85
N ASP A 18 4.08 5.01 -10.35
CA ASP A 18 5.01 6.11 -10.17
C ASP A 18 4.43 7.25 -9.32
N GLU A 19 3.46 6.97 -8.43
CA GLU A 19 2.90 8.00 -7.55
C GLU A 19 3.98 8.62 -6.63
N ARG A 20 3.79 9.89 -6.26
CA ARG A 20 4.61 10.54 -5.24
C ARG A 20 4.64 9.70 -3.97
N TYR A 21 5.83 9.50 -3.42
CA TYR A 21 5.99 8.56 -2.31
C TYR A 21 5.22 8.94 -1.05
N ASP A 22 5.08 10.24 -0.76
CA ASP A 22 4.26 10.76 0.34
C ASP A 22 2.78 10.39 0.20
N ILE A 23 2.23 10.51 -1.01
CA ILE A 23 0.84 10.15 -1.31
C ILE A 23 0.66 8.63 -1.23
N ALA A 24 1.55 7.87 -1.87
CA ALA A 24 1.46 6.41 -1.91
C ALA A 24 1.56 5.80 -0.50
N LEU A 25 2.53 6.24 0.33
CA LEU A 25 2.67 5.75 1.70
C LEU A 25 1.48 6.16 2.57
N ALA A 26 0.99 7.41 2.43
CA ALA A 26 -0.18 7.87 3.19
C ALA A 26 -1.44 7.06 2.88
N LEU A 27 -1.72 6.78 1.60
CA LEU A 27 -2.93 6.07 1.18
C LEU A 27 -2.81 4.56 1.39
N ASN A 28 -1.79 3.93 0.82
CA ASN A 28 -1.72 2.46 0.75
C ASN A 28 -1.28 1.84 2.08
N THR A 29 -0.47 2.55 2.88
CA THR A 29 0.07 2.05 4.15
C THR A 29 -0.69 2.62 5.35
N PHE A 30 -0.67 3.93 5.53
CA PHE A 30 -1.33 4.55 6.69
C PHE A 30 -2.85 4.61 6.54
N GLY A 31 -3.38 4.66 5.32
CA GLY A 31 -4.81 4.51 5.06
C GLY A 31 -5.33 3.14 5.53
N ALA A 32 -4.57 2.06 5.26
CA ALA A 32 -4.89 0.74 5.79
C ALA A 32 -4.89 0.71 7.33
N LYS A 33 -3.90 1.35 7.98
CA LYS A 33 -3.88 1.54 9.44
C LYS A 33 -5.14 2.23 9.96
N ASN A 34 -5.55 3.31 9.29
CA ASN A 34 -6.71 4.10 9.70
C ASN A 34 -8.01 3.28 9.57
N VAL A 35 -8.15 2.49 8.50
CA VAL A 35 -9.30 1.59 8.33
C VAL A 35 -9.31 0.50 9.40
N LEU A 36 -8.16 -0.07 9.74
CA LEU A 36 -8.06 -1.00 10.88
C LEU A 36 -8.50 -0.33 12.18
N ASN A 37 -8.00 0.87 12.49
CA ASN A 37 -8.38 1.60 13.70
C ASN A 37 -9.90 1.87 13.76
N PHE A 38 -10.52 2.15 12.61
CA PHE A 38 -11.98 2.27 12.50
C PHE A 38 -12.67 0.92 12.74
N ALA A 39 -12.21 -0.15 12.08
CA ALA A 39 -12.78 -1.48 12.23
C ALA A 39 -12.70 -1.97 13.69
N SER A 40 -11.61 -1.67 14.39
CA SER A 40 -11.44 -2.01 15.82
C SER A 40 -12.44 -1.31 16.75
N GLN A 41 -13.11 -0.25 16.30
CA GLN A 41 -14.19 0.40 17.06
C GLN A 41 -15.58 -0.23 16.77
N CYS A 42 -15.67 -1.12 15.79
CA CYS A 42 -16.92 -1.78 15.39
C CYS A 42 -17.16 -3.02 16.26
N VAL A 43 -18.03 -2.91 17.26
CA VAL A 43 -18.28 -3.97 18.27
C VAL A 43 -18.88 -5.27 17.71
N LYS A 44 -19.46 -5.23 16.51
CA LYS A 44 -20.02 -6.41 15.82
C LYS A 44 -19.16 -6.89 14.64
N ILE A 45 -17.94 -6.36 14.51
CA ILE A 45 -17.07 -6.70 13.37
C ILE A 45 -16.80 -8.20 13.35
N LYS A 46 -17.03 -8.79 12.18
CA LYS A 46 -16.75 -10.19 11.88
C LYS A 46 -15.58 -10.33 10.93
N LEU A 47 -15.31 -9.31 10.11
CA LEU A 47 -14.25 -9.35 9.12
C LEU A 47 -13.79 -7.94 8.71
N LEU A 48 -12.47 -7.74 8.70
CA LEU A 48 -11.80 -6.75 7.88
C LEU A 48 -11.19 -7.45 6.67
N LEU A 49 -11.66 -7.11 5.46
CA LEU A 49 -11.04 -7.54 4.21
C LEU A 49 -10.22 -6.38 3.65
N HIS A 50 -8.92 -6.60 3.46
CA HIS A 50 -8.04 -5.66 2.78
C HIS A 50 -7.67 -6.18 1.39
N VAL A 51 -7.91 -5.38 0.35
CA VAL A 51 -7.48 -5.68 -1.00
C VAL A 51 -6.04 -5.19 -1.19
N SER A 52 -5.12 -6.14 -1.35
CA SER A 52 -3.72 -5.92 -1.68
C SER A 52 -3.46 -6.20 -3.17
N THR A 53 -2.34 -6.81 -3.53
CA THR A 53 -2.00 -7.23 -4.90
C THR A 53 -1.08 -8.45 -4.87
N ALA A 54 -1.20 -9.37 -5.82
CA ALA A 54 -0.32 -10.53 -5.94
C ALA A 54 1.16 -10.13 -6.15
N TYR A 55 1.40 -8.95 -6.71
CA TYR A 55 2.75 -8.46 -7.01
C TYR A 55 3.58 -8.15 -5.76
N VAL A 56 2.99 -8.05 -4.56
CA VAL A 56 3.79 -7.88 -3.33
C VAL A 56 4.79 -9.02 -3.15
N SER A 57 4.46 -10.22 -3.66
CA SER A 57 5.29 -11.42 -3.63
C SER A 57 6.45 -11.42 -4.62
N GLY A 58 6.62 -10.35 -5.40
CA GLY A 58 7.70 -10.21 -6.38
C GLY A 58 7.52 -11.09 -7.61
N GLU A 59 8.58 -11.15 -8.42
CA GLU A 59 8.64 -11.88 -9.67
C GLU A 59 9.59 -13.08 -9.53
N THR A 60 9.12 -14.15 -8.89
CA THR A 60 9.90 -15.39 -8.79
C THR A 60 9.22 -16.51 -9.59
N PRO A 61 10.00 -17.33 -10.32
CA PRO A 61 9.45 -18.46 -11.05
C PRO A 61 8.99 -19.55 -10.08
N GLY A 62 7.92 -20.27 -10.46
CA GLY A 62 7.43 -21.43 -9.71
C GLY A 62 6.22 -21.13 -8.83
N LEU A 63 5.99 -21.99 -7.83
CA LEU A 63 4.86 -21.88 -6.91
C LEU A 63 5.17 -20.86 -5.82
N ILE A 64 4.40 -19.77 -5.80
CA ILE A 64 4.45 -18.76 -4.74
C ILE A 64 3.34 -19.09 -3.72
N LEU A 65 3.74 -19.35 -2.47
CA LEU A 65 2.80 -19.60 -1.38
C LEU A 65 2.30 -18.29 -0.78
N GLU A 66 1.07 -18.32 -0.25
CA GLU A 66 0.49 -17.21 0.49
C GLU A 66 1.15 -17.06 1.87
N THR A 67 2.33 -16.43 1.91
CA THR A 67 3.01 -16.12 3.16
C THR A 67 2.65 -14.71 3.66
N PRO A 68 2.32 -14.54 4.96
CA PRO A 68 2.15 -13.23 5.55
C PRO A 68 3.45 -12.40 5.52
N TYR A 69 3.34 -11.08 5.33
CA TYR A 69 4.45 -10.17 5.54
C TYR A 69 4.54 -9.77 7.02
N HIS A 70 5.72 -9.94 7.61
CA HIS A 70 6.02 -9.42 8.94
C HIS A 70 6.72 -8.07 8.86
N MET A 71 6.58 -7.29 9.93
CA MET A 71 7.17 -5.95 10.01
C MET A 71 8.69 -6.01 9.75
N GLY A 72 9.15 -5.17 8.81
CA GLY A 72 10.56 -5.05 8.45
C GLY A 72 11.11 -6.13 7.50
N MET A 73 10.27 -7.03 6.99
CA MET A 73 10.68 -7.95 5.93
C MET A 73 10.83 -7.22 4.60
N ALA A 74 12.01 -7.24 3.99
CA ALA A 74 12.20 -6.82 2.60
C ALA A 74 12.06 -8.01 1.64
N LEU A 75 11.55 -7.78 0.42
CA LEU A 75 11.36 -8.83 -0.58
C LEU A 75 12.70 -9.45 -1.03
N ASN A 76 13.75 -8.64 -1.15
CA ASN A 76 15.10 -9.08 -1.51
C ASN A 76 15.97 -9.51 -0.31
N GLY A 77 15.40 -9.57 0.90
CA GLY A 77 16.15 -9.88 2.12
C GLY A 77 16.99 -8.74 2.69
N ALA A 78 16.91 -7.52 2.14
CA ALA A 78 17.56 -6.35 2.70
C ALA A 78 17.10 -6.07 4.14
N HIS A 79 18.01 -5.54 4.95
CA HIS A 79 17.73 -5.17 6.34
C HIS A 79 17.37 -3.69 6.48
N GLY A 80 16.77 -3.34 7.63
CA GLY A 80 16.52 -1.95 8.01
C GLY A 80 15.29 -1.32 7.38
N LEU A 81 14.35 -2.13 6.88
CA LEU A 81 13.01 -1.63 6.53
C LEU A 81 12.23 -1.32 7.81
N ASP A 82 11.86 -0.06 8.01
CA ASP A 82 11.01 0.38 9.10
C ASP A 82 10.05 1.46 8.62
N ILE A 83 8.75 1.26 8.82
CA ILE A 83 7.73 2.12 8.22
C ILE A 83 7.74 3.54 8.81
N ASN A 84 8.09 3.68 10.10
CA ASN A 84 8.20 5.00 10.71
C ASN A 84 9.43 5.75 10.18
N THR A 85 10.49 5.03 9.87
CA THR A 85 11.69 5.55 9.23
C THR A 85 11.40 6.00 7.81
N GLU A 86 10.67 5.21 7.01
CA GLU A 86 10.21 5.65 5.68
C GLU A 86 9.37 6.92 5.75
N LYS A 87 8.48 7.03 6.76
CA LYS A 87 7.71 8.26 6.98
C LYS A 87 8.61 9.47 7.28
N LYS A 88 9.63 9.31 8.14
CA LYS A 88 10.59 10.38 8.46
C LYS A 88 11.39 10.81 7.23
N ILE A 89 11.86 9.86 6.42
CA ILE A 89 12.58 10.15 5.17
C ILE A 89 11.73 11.03 4.24
N ILE A 90 10.43 10.73 4.13
CA ILE A 90 9.49 11.55 3.35
C ILE A 90 9.36 12.96 3.93
N GLU A 91 9.15 13.08 5.24
CA GLU A 91 8.99 14.37 5.92
C GLU A 91 10.25 15.25 5.77
N GLU A 92 11.42 14.65 5.92
CA GLU A 92 12.72 15.31 5.72
C GLU A 92 12.90 15.74 4.27
N ARG A 93 12.61 14.87 3.30
CA ARG A 93 12.74 15.18 1.87
C ARG A 93 11.82 16.33 1.45
N LEU A 94 10.56 16.31 1.89
CA LEU A 94 9.61 17.39 1.60
C LEU A 94 10.06 18.70 2.24
N LYS A 95 10.59 18.64 3.47
CA LYS A 95 11.12 19.81 4.16
C LYS A 95 12.32 20.41 3.41
N GLU A 96 13.27 19.59 2.98
CA GLU A 96 14.41 20.03 2.15
C GLU A 96 13.95 20.73 0.87
N LEU A 97 13.01 20.11 0.14
CA LEU A 97 12.47 20.66 -1.10
C LEU A 97 11.68 21.96 -0.88
N SER A 98 11.06 22.14 0.29
CA SER A 98 10.32 23.36 0.63
C SER A 98 11.21 24.58 0.92
N TYR A 99 12.49 24.36 1.30
CA TYR A 99 13.45 25.44 1.54
C TYR A 99 14.22 25.87 0.29
N ASP A 100 14.14 25.07 -0.77
CA ASP A 100 14.73 25.41 -2.05
C ASP A 100 13.82 26.41 -2.79
N GLU A 101 14.21 27.69 -2.80
CA GLU A 101 13.48 28.76 -3.49
C GLU A 101 13.33 28.53 -5.01
N THR A 102 14.11 27.61 -5.60
CA THR A 102 14.01 27.23 -7.02
C THR A 102 13.05 26.08 -7.27
N SER A 103 12.57 25.41 -6.22
CA SER A 103 11.67 24.27 -6.34
C SER A 103 10.27 24.69 -6.79
N THR A 104 9.73 23.93 -7.75
CA THR A 104 8.38 24.07 -8.30
C THR A 104 7.55 22.85 -7.92
N ASP A 105 6.23 22.95 -7.95
CA ASP A 105 5.35 21.79 -7.71
C ASP A 105 5.69 20.58 -8.59
N LYS A 106 6.14 20.84 -9.82
CA LYS A 106 6.58 19.80 -10.77
C LYS A 106 7.89 19.15 -10.33
N SER A 107 8.89 19.92 -9.89
CA SER A 107 10.16 19.35 -9.42
C SER A 107 9.99 18.60 -8.11
N ILE A 108 9.15 19.09 -7.20
CA ILE A 108 8.77 18.38 -5.96
C ILE A 108 8.10 17.06 -6.31
N THR A 109 7.13 17.09 -7.23
CA THR A 109 6.45 15.87 -7.67
C THR A 109 7.45 14.85 -8.21
N LEU A 110 8.31 15.24 -9.16
CA LEU A 110 9.32 14.34 -9.72
C LEU A 110 10.26 13.78 -8.63
N ALA A 111 10.78 14.63 -7.75
CA ALA A 111 11.67 14.20 -6.67
C ALA A 111 11.01 13.20 -5.72
N MET A 112 9.70 13.35 -5.44
CA MET A 112 8.96 12.41 -4.59
C MET A 112 8.60 11.11 -5.31
N LYS A 113 8.43 11.13 -6.65
CA LYS A 113 8.29 9.92 -7.46
C LYS A 113 9.59 9.13 -7.46
N ASP A 114 10.70 9.81 -7.72
CA ASP A 114 12.04 9.22 -7.76
C ASP A 114 12.41 8.59 -6.42
N LEU A 115 12.13 9.28 -5.31
CA LEU A 115 12.33 8.73 -3.97
C LEU A 115 11.54 7.43 -3.79
N GLY A 116 10.27 7.38 -4.20
CA GLY A 116 9.44 6.18 -4.06
C GLY A 116 10.02 4.98 -4.79
N ILE A 117 10.49 5.19 -6.02
CA ILE A 117 11.15 4.15 -6.83
C ILE A 117 12.48 3.72 -6.21
N GLU A 118 13.29 4.65 -5.72
CA GLU A 118 14.54 4.36 -5.01
C GLU A 118 14.27 3.45 -3.79
N ARG A 119 13.26 3.80 -2.98
CA ARG A 119 12.90 3.01 -1.79
C ARG A 119 12.36 1.64 -2.15
N ALA A 120 11.49 1.54 -3.16
CA ALA A 120 10.97 0.26 -3.63
C ALA A 120 12.11 -0.68 -4.08
N ASN A 121 13.01 -0.18 -4.94
CA ASN A 121 14.14 -0.94 -5.45
C ASN A 121 15.10 -1.39 -4.33
N LYS A 122 15.37 -0.51 -3.35
CA LYS A 122 16.21 -0.82 -2.20
C LYS A 122 15.74 -2.09 -1.47
N PHE A 123 14.44 -2.26 -1.31
CA PHE A 123 13.86 -3.41 -0.59
C PHE A 123 13.31 -4.51 -1.51
N GLY A 124 13.57 -4.41 -2.82
CA GLY A 124 13.34 -5.47 -3.79
C GLY A 124 12.00 -5.43 -4.50
N TRP A 125 11.17 -4.42 -4.28
CA TRP A 125 9.90 -4.27 -5.01
C TRP A 125 10.08 -3.44 -6.28
N PRO A 126 9.35 -3.77 -7.36
CA PRO A 126 9.59 -3.19 -8.68
C PRO A 126 9.14 -1.73 -8.81
N ASN A 127 8.25 -1.26 -7.92
CA ASN A 127 7.72 0.11 -7.97
C ASN A 127 7.09 0.53 -6.63
N THR A 128 6.81 1.83 -6.51
CA THR A 128 6.26 2.48 -5.32
C THR A 128 4.90 1.90 -4.90
N TYR A 129 4.05 1.57 -5.87
CA TYR A 129 2.74 0.98 -5.59
C TYR A 129 2.87 -0.36 -4.87
N VAL A 130 3.59 -1.32 -5.48
CA VAL A 130 3.76 -2.66 -4.90
C VAL A 130 4.44 -2.58 -3.53
N PHE A 131 5.46 -1.73 -3.40
CA PHE A 131 6.14 -1.51 -2.14
C PHE A 131 5.19 -1.02 -1.05
N THR A 132 4.43 0.03 -1.31
CA THR A 132 3.50 0.59 -0.30
C THR A 132 2.32 -0.35 0.01
N LYS A 133 1.89 -1.20 -0.93
CA LYS A 133 0.94 -2.29 -0.64
C LYS A 133 1.53 -3.32 0.33
N ALA A 134 2.79 -3.73 0.13
CA ALA A 134 3.46 -4.63 1.07
C ALA A 134 3.58 -4.02 2.47
N LEU A 135 3.92 -2.73 2.58
CA LEU A 135 3.95 -2.03 3.86
C LEU A 135 2.57 -1.96 4.54
N GLY A 136 1.50 -1.76 3.75
CA GLY A 136 0.12 -1.83 4.23
C GLY A 136 -0.22 -3.19 4.83
N GLU A 137 0.17 -4.29 4.17
CA GLU A 137 0.02 -5.64 4.71
C GLU A 137 0.77 -5.84 6.03
N MET A 138 2.02 -5.36 6.12
CA MET A 138 2.83 -5.47 7.35
C MET A 138 2.18 -4.74 8.53
N ILE A 139 1.68 -3.51 8.32
CA ILE A 139 0.97 -2.78 9.37
C ILE A 139 -0.26 -3.55 9.82
N LEU A 140 -1.09 -4.00 8.87
CA LEU A 140 -2.32 -4.71 9.20
C LEU A 140 -2.02 -6.01 9.97
N GLY A 141 -1.09 -6.83 9.47
CA GLY A 141 -0.70 -8.08 10.11
C GLY A 141 -0.13 -7.87 11.51
N HIS A 142 0.66 -6.82 11.71
CA HIS A 142 1.25 -6.50 13.01
C HIS A 142 0.24 -5.91 14.01
N MET A 143 -0.66 -5.04 13.56
CA MET A 143 -1.55 -4.26 14.44
C MET A 143 -2.93 -4.88 14.64
N LYS A 144 -3.32 -5.92 13.88
CA LYS A 144 -4.70 -6.43 13.89
C LYS A 144 -5.20 -6.91 15.25
N GLY A 145 -4.33 -7.33 16.17
CA GLY A 145 -4.73 -8.00 17.40
C GLY A 145 -5.66 -9.19 17.10
N ASP A 146 -6.83 -9.21 17.72
CA ASP A 146 -7.85 -10.24 17.52
C ASP A 146 -8.77 -10.00 16.32
N MET A 147 -8.60 -8.89 15.59
CA MET A 147 -9.40 -8.58 14.40
C MET A 147 -9.29 -9.73 13.38
N PRO A 148 -10.42 -10.32 12.95
CA PRO A 148 -10.42 -11.23 11.81
C PRO A 148 -10.05 -10.45 10.54
N LEU A 149 -8.90 -10.79 9.97
CA LEU A 149 -8.31 -10.10 8.82
C LEU A 149 -8.16 -11.08 7.66
N VAL A 150 -8.67 -10.69 6.49
CA VAL A 150 -8.36 -11.33 5.21
C VAL A 150 -7.59 -10.34 4.35
N ILE A 151 -6.46 -10.77 3.81
CA ILE A 151 -5.71 -10.03 2.80
C ILE A 151 -5.97 -10.72 1.46
N LEU A 152 -6.67 -10.05 0.56
CA LEU A 152 -6.91 -10.54 -0.80
C LEU A 152 -5.84 -9.97 -1.73
N ARG A 153 -5.08 -10.81 -2.42
CA ARG A 153 -4.03 -10.39 -3.35
C ARG A 153 -4.44 -10.66 -4.81
N PRO A 154 -5.29 -9.81 -5.44
CA PRO A 154 -5.65 -9.97 -6.84
C PRO A 154 -4.44 -9.73 -7.77
N THR A 155 -4.48 -10.35 -8.95
CA THR A 155 -3.59 -10.08 -10.08
C THR A 155 -4.19 -8.97 -10.97
N ILE A 156 -3.98 -9.04 -12.29
CA ILE A 156 -4.53 -8.10 -13.26
C ILE A 156 -6.07 -8.16 -13.22
N ILE A 157 -6.68 -7.03 -12.87
CA ILE A 157 -8.12 -6.82 -13.08
C ILE A 157 -8.31 -6.36 -14.52
N THR A 158 -9.16 -7.05 -15.26
CA THR A 158 -9.42 -6.78 -16.68
C THR A 158 -10.82 -6.22 -16.87
N SER A 159 -11.21 -6.04 -18.13
CA SER A 159 -12.52 -5.54 -18.51
C SER A 159 -13.69 -6.34 -17.92
N THR A 160 -14.85 -5.71 -17.86
CA THR A 160 -16.05 -6.36 -17.36
C THR A 160 -16.44 -7.55 -18.25
N TYR A 161 -16.92 -8.62 -17.62
CA TYR A 161 -17.43 -9.78 -18.35
C TYR A 161 -18.80 -9.47 -19.00
N LYS A 162 -19.66 -8.71 -18.31
CA LYS A 162 -21.06 -8.48 -18.71
C LYS A 162 -21.56 -7.05 -18.58
N GLU A 163 -21.53 -6.46 -17.38
CA GLU A 163 -22.09 -5.11 -17.13
C GLU A 163 -20.96 -4.06 -17.10
N PRO A 164 -21.11 -2.88 -17.70
CA PRO A 164 -22.27 -2.42 -18.50
C PRO A 164 -22.36 -3.07 -19.89
N PHE A 165 -21.24 -3.52 -20.45
CA PHE A 165 -21.17 -4.43 -21.60
C PHE A 165 -19.82 -5.14 -21.59
N SER A 166 -19.74 -6.32 -22.20
CA SER A 166 -18.51 -7.12 -22.22
C SER A 166 -17.35 -6.34 -22.84
N GLY A 167 -16.19 -6.37 -22.18
CA GLY A 167 -15.01 -5.65 -22.65
C GLY A 167 -14.92 -4.19 -22.20
N TRP A 168 -15.91 -3.67 -21.45
CA TRP A 168 -15.81 -2.30 -20.92
C TRP A 168 -14.68 -2.16 -19.89
N ILE A 169 -13.91 -1.08 -20.03
CA ILE A 169 -12.86 -0.67 -19.09
C ILE A 169 -12.81 0.87 -19.04
N GLU A 170 -12.63 1.42 -17.84
CA GLU A 170 -12.52 2.86 -17.59
C GLU A 170 -11.23 3.12 -16.80
N GLY A 171 -10.46 4.14 -17.21
CA GLY A 171 -9.24 4.55 -16.49
C GLY A 171 -7.96 3.75 -16.81
N ILE A 172 -7.80 3.27 -18.06
CA ILE A 172 -6.47 2.95 -18.62
C ILE A 172 -5.81 4.24 -19.14
#